data_AF-A0A810E1Q8-F1
#
_entry.id   AF-A0A810E1Q8-F1
#
_cell.length_a   1.000
_cell.length_b   1.000
_cell.length_c   1.000
_cell.angle_alpha   90.00
_cell.angle_beta   90.00
_cell.angle_gamma   90.00
#
_symmetry.space_group_name_H-M   'P 1'
#
loop_
_entity.id
_entity.type
_entity.pdbx_description
1 polymer ?
#
loop_
_entity_poly.entity_id
_entity_poly.type
_entity_poly.pdbx_seq_one_letter_code
_entity_poly.pdbx_strand_id
1 'polypeptide(L)'
;MKDKVVNSMQIFARAIVVPVLFLPIVGLILAITTIFSNPTIVGEGSSLINVGKFLASGVWPILTNLGIVFCVGIAMGIAKEKKAEAALIALLSYLTFLGANNEWLKLTGKLIKYTNPSELQGTGQTIVLGFQIIDMGVFLGMILGITVALVHNKFCNKELPGAISLYGNTKLVYIVLVPILTVLAVVFSYILAICCQRYTGNSGFH
;
A
#
# COMPACT_ATOMS: atom_id res chain seq x y z
N MET A 1 -6.22 -0.40 -31.56
CA MET A 1 -5.95 0.22 -30.22
C MET A 1 -6.91 -0.29 -29.15
N LYS A 2 -8.20 -0.47 -29.44
CA LYS A 2 -9.20 -1.01 -28.50
C LYS A 2 -8.80 -2.37 -27.90
N ASP A 3 -8.28 -3.30 -28.71
CA ASP A 3 -7.95 -4.66 -28.22
C ASP A 3 -6.80 -4.70 -27.21
N LYS A 4 -5.81 -3.81 -27.35
CA LYS A 4 -4.70 -3.70 -26.38
C LYS A 4 -5.19 -3.18 -25.04
N VAL A 5 -6.07 -2.17 -25.04
CA VAL A 5 -6.65 -1.61 -23.82
C VAL A 5 -7.53 -2.65 -23.12
N VAL A 6 -8.37 -3.38 -23.88
CA VAL A 6 -9.21 -4.46 -23.34
C VAL A 6 -8.35 -5.56 -22.71
N ASN A 7 -7.27 -5.98 -23.38
CA ASN A 7 -6.37 -6.99 -22.83
C ASN A 7 -5.65 -6.50 -21.55
N SER A 8 -5.18 -5.26 -21.52
CA SER A 8 -4.59 -4.66 -20.30
C SER A 8 -5.60 -4.60 -19.13
N MET A 9 -6.85 -4.24 -19.41
CA MET A 9 -7.92 -4.23 -18.40
C MET A 9 -8.23 -5.65 -17.89
N GLN A 10 -8.19 -6.66 -18.75
CA GLN A 10 -8.37 -8.06 -18.34
C GLN A 10 -7.22 -8.55 -17.45
N ILE A 11 -5.98 -8.24 -17.80
CA ILE A 11 -4.80 -8.58 -16.98
C ILE A 11 -4.90 -7.90 -15.62
N PHE A 12 -5.26 -6.62 -15.58
CA PHE A 12 -5.47 -5.88 -14.35
C PHE A 12 -6.59 -6.49 -13.49
N ALA A 13 -7.75 -6.81 -14.09
CA ALA A 13 -8.86 -7.45 -13.40
C ALA A 13 -8.45 -8.80 -12.78
N ARG A 14 -7.67 -9.61 -13.51
CA ARG A 14 -7.11 -10.87 -12.97
C ARG A 14 -6.09 -10.62 -11.86
N ALA A 15 -5.27 -9.58 -11.96
CA ALA A 15 -4.26 -9.26 -10.96
C ALA A 15 -4.87 -8.82 -9.62
N ILE A 16 -6.01 -8.11 -9.64
CA ILE A 16 -6.74 -7.71 -8.41
C ILE A 16 -7.29 -8.92 -7.65
N VAL A 17 -7.58 -10.04 -8.33
CA VAL A 17 -8.13 -11.23 -7.65
C VAL A 17 -7.15 -11.76 -6.60
N VAL A 18 -5.84 -11.69 -6.86
CA VAL A 18 -4.80 -12.22 -5.95
C VAL A 18 -4.91 -11.64 -4.52
N PRO A 19 -4.85 -10.31 -4.31
CA PRO A 19 -5.00 -9.74 -2.98
C PRO A 19 -6.41 -9.88 -2.39
N VAL A 20 -7.46 -9.85 -3.23
CA VAL A 20 -8.86 -9.94 -2.77
C VAL A 20 -9.18 -11.30 -2.15
N LEU A 21 -8.58 -12.38 -2.67
CA LEU A 21 -8.81 -13.73 -2.16
C LEU A 21 -8.34 -13.94 -0.71
N PHE A 22 -7.44 -13.09 -0.20
CA PHE A 22 -7.00 -13.16 1.20
C PHE A 22 -8.02 -12.58 2.17
N LEU A 23 -8.88 -11.65 1.72
CA LEU A 23 -9.83 -10.95 2.58
C LEU A 23 -10.84 -11.87 3.28
N PRO A 24 -11.48 -12.84 2.59
CA PRO A 24 -12.39 -13.80 3.22
C PRO A 24 -11.70 -14.68 4.26
N ILE A 25 -10.47 -15.11 4.00
CA ILE A 25 -9.70 -15.98 4.90
C ILE A 25 -9.36 -15.22 6.18
N VAL A 26 -8.85 -14.00 6.04
CA VAL A 26 -8.53 -13.10 7.16
C VAL A 26 -9.80 -12.78 7.97
N GLY A 27 -10.92 -12.50 7.31
CA GLY A 27 -12.19 -12.24 7.95
C GLY A 27 -12.72 -13.44 8.74
N LEU A 28 -12.60 -14.66 8.19
CA LEU A 28 -13.00 -15.89 8.88
C LEU A 28 -12.15 -16.13 10.13
N ILE A 29 -10.83 -15.97 10.02
CA ILE A 29 -9.91 -16.10 11.16
C ILE A 29 -10.28 -15.08 12.24
N LEU A 30 -10.52 -13.82 11.87
CA LEU A 30 -10.94 -12.79 12.81
C LEU A 30 -12.27 -13.14 13.48
N ALA A 31 -13.28 -13.57 12.72
CA ALA A 31 -14.57 -13.99 13.27
C ALA A 31 -14.39 -15.10 14.32
N ILE A 32 -13.57 -16.11 14.03
CA ILE A 32 -13.25 -17.17 14.99
C ILE A 32 -12.57 -16.57 16.22
N THR A 33 -11.52 -15.76 16.06
CA THR A 33 -10.81 -15.17 17.21
C THR A 33 -11.71 -14.29 18.07
N THR A 34 -12.69 -13.59 17.48
CA THR A 34 -13.66 -12.79 18.23
C THR A 34 -14.58 -13.64 19.10
N ILE A 35 -15.00 -14.82 18.61
CA ILE A 35 -15.78 -15.80 19.37
C ILE A 35 -14.96 -16.31 20.57
N PHE A 36 -13.69 -16.65 20.35
CA PHE A 36 -12.78 -17.09 21.43
C PHE A 36 -12.43 -15.97 22.43
N SER A 37 -12.50 -14.70 22.02
CA SER A 37 -12.24 -13.56 22.89
C SER A 37 -13.46 -13.09 23.69
N ASN A 38 -14.65 -13.66 23.43
CA ASN A 38 -15.89 -13.20 24.05
C ASN A 38 -16.08 -13.81 25.45
N PRO A 39 -16.10 -13.00 26.53
CA PRO A 39 -16.25 -13.49 27.90
C PRO A 39 -17.57 -14.24 28.13
N THR A 40 -18.63 -13.98 27.37
CA THR A 40 -19.92 -14.69 27.51
C THR A 40 -19.89 -16.11 26.98
N ILE A 41 -18.96 -16.44 26.07
CA ILE A 41 -18.86 -17.76 25.44
C ILE A 41 -17.81 -18.64 26.14
N VAL A 42 -16.73 -18.02 26.61
CA VAL A 42 -15.53 -18.73 27.09
C VAL A 42 -15.38 -18.70 28.61
N GLY A 43 -16.21 -17.90 29.30
CA GLY A 43 -16.19 -17.73 30.75
C GLY A 43 -15.23 -16.62 31.20
N GLU A 44 -15.71 -15.75 32.09
CA GLU A 44 -14.93 -14.64 32.64
C GLU A 44 -13.69 -15.17 33.38
N GLY A 45 -12.50 -14.84 32.86
CA GLY A 45 -11.21 -15.19 33.49
C GLY A 45 -10.43 -16.32 32.78
N SER A 46 -10.97 -16.94 31.74
CA SER A 46 -10.24 -17.97 30.99
C SER A 46 -9.08 -17.37 30.18
N SER A 47 -7.92 -18.03 30.23
CA SER A 47 -6.73 -17.67 29.43
C SER A 47 -7.00 -17.70 27.92
N LEU A 48 -8.05 -18.39 27.49
CA LEU A 48 -8.52 -18.42 26.10
C LEU A 48 -8.94 -17.02 25.58
N ILE A 49 -9.43 -16.12 26.44
CA ILE A 49 -9.76 -14.74 26.03
C ILE A 49 -8.50 -14.01 25.57
N ASN A 50 -7.39 -14.19 26.30
CA ASN A 50 -6.12 -13.57 25.97
C ASN A 50 -5.52 -14.19 24.70
N VAL A 51 -5.69 -15.49 24.48
CA VAL A 51 -5.29 -16.16 23.24
C VAL A 51 -6.10 -15.64 22.05
N GLY A 52 -7.42 -15.48 22.21
CA GLY A 52 -8.30 -14.91 21.19
C GLY A 52 -7.89 -13.47 20.83
N LYS A 53 -7.65 -12.62 21.83
CA LYS A 53 -7.16 -11.24 21.63
C LYS A 53 -5.77 -11.19 20.99
N PHE A 54 -4.87 -12.09 21.37
CA PHE A 54 -3.53 -12.20 20.78
C PHE A 54 -3.61 -12.55 19.29
N LEU A 55 -4.39 -13.57 18.93
CA LEU A 55 -4.58 -13.97 17.53
C LEU A 55 -5.28 -12.86 16.72
N ALA A 56 -6.34 -12.24 17.27
CA ALA A 56 -7.02 -11.13 16.62
C ALA A 56 -6.06 -9.97 16.33
N SER A 57 -5.24 -9.60 17.32
CA SER A 57 -4.25 -8.52 17.19
C SER A 57 -3.13 -8.85 16.21
N GLY A 58 -2.79 -10.13 16.03
CA GLY A 58 -1.80 -10.56 15.03
C GLY A 58 -2.31 -10.52 13.60
N VAL A 59 -3.61 -10.78 13.39
CA VAL A 59 -4.24 -10.84 12.06
C VAL A 59 -4.74 -9.48 11.59
N TRP A 60 -5.18 -8.63 12.52
CA TRP A 60 -5.71 -7.29 12.25
C TRP A 60 -4.80 -6.39 11.37
N PRO A 61 -3.47 -6.35 11.54
CA PRO A 61 -2.58 -5.49 10.75
C PRO A 61 -2.62 -5.77 9.24
N ILE A 62 -3.00 -6.98 8.82
CA ILE A 62 -3.19 -7.32 7.42
C ILE A 62 -4.32 -6.48 6.83
N LEU A 63 -5.41 -6.28 7.58
CA LEU A 63 -6.54 -5.46 7.17
C LEU A 63 -6.21 -3.96 7.16
N THR A 64 -5.51 -3.49 8.19
CA THR A 64 -5.13 -2.07 8.29
C THR A 64 -4.15 -1.65 7.19
N ASN A 65 -3.31 -2.57 6.71
CA ASN A 65 -2.29 -2.29 5.69
C ASN A 65 -2.67 -2.88 4.32
N LEU A 66 -3.97 -2.98 3.99
CA LEU A 66 -4.42 -3.55 2.72
C LEU A 66 -3.73 -2.93 1.48
N GLY A 67 -3.37 -1.64 1.55
CA GLY A 67 -2.67 -0.94 0.49
C GLY A 67 -1.37 -1.63 0.04
N ILE A 68 -0.57 -2.17 0.96
CA ILE A 68 0.66 -2.88 0.59
C ILE A 68 0.37 -4.23 -0.06
N VAL A 69 -0.65 -4.94 0.44
CA VAL A 69 -1.09 -6.24 -0.08
C VAL A 69 -1.55 -6.09 -1.53
N PHE A 70 -2.32 -5.03 -1.82
CA PHE A 70 -2.73 -4.70 -3.19
C PHE A 70 -1.58 -4.26 -4.08
N CYS A 71 -0.64 -3.45 -3.56
CA CYS A 71 0.55 -3.04 -4.30
C CYS A 71 1.34 -4.25 -4.81
N VAL A 72 1.67 -5.16 -3.90
CA VAL A 72 2.44 -6.37 -4.21
C VAL A 72 1.64 -7.33 -5.10
N GLY A 73 0.36 -7.56 -4.77
CA GLY A 73 -0.51 -8.46 -5.53
C GLY A 73 -0.72 -8.03 -6.98
N ILE A 74 -0.97 -6.73 -7.20
CA ILE A 74 -1.15 -6.17 -8.55
C ILE A 74 0.16 -6.18 -9.33
N ALA A 75 1.27 -5.78 -8.69
CA ALA A 75 2.59 -5.80 -9.34
C ALA A 75 2.96 -7.21 -9.82
N MET A 76 2.77 -8.20 -8.96
CA MET A 76 3.02 -9.62 -9.27
C MET A 76 2.06 -10.16 -10.33
N GLY A 77 0.78 -9.77 -10.30
CA GLY A 77 -0.24 -10.24 -11.23
C GLY A 77 -0.09 -9.66 -12.65
N ILE A 78 0.44 -8.44 -12.79
CA ILE A 78 0.69 -7.80 -14.09
C ILE A 78 2.11 -8.11 -14.63
N ALA A 79 3.05 -8.47 -13.75
CA ALA A 79 4.42 -8.81 -14.15
C ALA A 79 4.43 -10.05 -15.08
N LYS A 80 5.04 -9.88 -16.26
CA LYS A 80 5.20 -10.96 -17.24
C LYS A 80 6.33 -11.90 -16.87
N GLU A 81 7.44 -11.32 -16.43
CA GLU A 81 8.71 -11.99 -16.12
C GLU A 81 9.11 -11.70 -14.68
N LYS A 82 9.89 -12.61 -14.07
CA LYS A 82 10.49 -12.42 -12.73
C LYS A 82 9.48 -11.91 -11.69
N LYS A 83 8.35 -12.61 -11.55
CA LYS A 83 7.21 -12.19 -10.70
C LYS A 83 7.59 -11.99 -9.23
N ALA A 84 8.48 -12.83 -8.69
CA ALA A 84 8.98 -12.69 -7.33
C ALA A 84 9.80 -11.41 -7.14
N GLU A 85 10.62 -11.06 -8.13
CA GLU A 85 11.42 -9.84 -8.11
C GLU A 85 10.53 -8.58 -8.28
N ALA A 86 9.49 -8.66 -9.11
CA ALA A 86 8.49 -7.60 -9.24
C ALA A 86 7.75 -7.35 -7.91
N ALA A 87 7.38 -8.42 -7.20
CA ALA A 87 6.75 -8.34 -5.88
C ALA A 87 7.68 -7.67 -4.85
N LEU A 88 8.96 -8.03 -4.85
CA LEU A 88 9.97 -7.41 -3.99
C LEU A 88 10.15 -5.92 -4.30
N ILE A 89 10.29 -5.56 -5.58
CA ILE A 89 10.38 -4.16 -6.01
C ILE A 89 9.13 -3.38 -5.59
N ALA A 90 7.94 -3.96 -5.70
CA ALA A 90 6.69 -3.32 -5.32
C ALA A 90 6.64 -2.97 -3.83
N LEU A 91 7.12 -3.87 -2.97
CA LEU A 91 7.25 -3.62 -1.54
C LEU A 91 8.24 -2.49 -1.25
N LEU A 92 9.43 -2.52 -1.86
CA LEU A 92 10.44 -1.46 -1.69
C LEU A 92 9.95 -0.10 -2.21
N SER A 93 9.22 -0.12 -3.33
CA SER A 93 8.61 1.06 -3.93
C SER A 93 7.53 1.66 -3.04
N TYR A 94 6.72 0.81 -2.40
CA TYR A 94 5.72 1.24 -1.44
C TYR A 94 6.37 1.93 -0.24
N LEU A 95 7.42 1.34 0.34
CA LEU A 95 8.16 1.95 1.45
C LEU A 95 8.82 3.29 1.06
N THR A 96 9.40 3.36 -0.14
CA THR A 96 9.98 4.61 -0.67
C THR A 96 8.93 5.69 -0.82
N PHE A 97 7.76 5.33 -1.30
CA PHE A 97 6.63 6.26 -1.38
C PHE A 97 6.22 6.77 -0.01
N LEU A 98 6.12 5.88 1.00
CA LEU A 98 5.76 6.27 2.36
C LEU A 98 6.73 7.32 2.93
N GLY A 99 8.04 7.06 2.81
CA GLY A 99 9.08 7.98 3.25
C GLY A 99 9.05 9.31 2.49
N ALA A 100 8.96 9.26 1.15
CA ALA A 100 8.91 10.46 0.31
C ALA A 100 7.68 11.32 0.61
N ASN A 101 6.51 10.71 0.82
CA ASN A 101 5.28 11.43 1.15
C ASN A 101 5.37 12.06 2.55
N ASN A 102 5.89 11.32 3.55
CA ASN A 102 6.08 11.84 4.90
C ASN A 102 7.02 13.06 4.93
N GLU A 103 8.17 12.98 4.26
CA GLU A 103 9.11 14.10 4.18
C GLU A 103 8.53 15.29 3.41
N TRP A 104 7.79 15.05 2.33
CA TRP A 104 7.11 16.13 1.62
C TRP A 104 6.08 16.87 2.48
N LEU A 105 5.31 16.14 3.31
CA LEU A 105 4.36 16.74 4.25
C LEU A 105 5.07 17.56 5.33
N LYS A 106 6.24 17.11 5.82
CA LYS A 106 7.08 17.89 6.75
C LYS A 106 7.56 19.19 6.12
N LEU A 107 8.13 19.12 4.91
CA LEU A 107 8.66 20.28 4.20
C LEU A 107 7.58 21.31 3.87
N THR A 108 6.36 20.86 3.56
CA THR A 108 5.23 21.75 3.25
C THR A 108 4.49 22.27 4.49
N GLY A 109 4.90 21.87 5.70
CA GLY A 109 4.23 22.25 6.95
C GLY A 109 2.82 21.68 7.11
N LYS A 110 2.40 20.77 6.23
CA LYS A 110 1.05 20.17 6.23
C LYS A 110 0.93 18.95 7.13
N LEU A 111 2.00 18.58 7.82
CA LEU A 111 2.01 17.45 8.74
C LEU A 111 1.27 17.82 10.03
N ILE A 112 0.15 17.14 10.27
CA ILE A 112 -0.68 17.37 11.45
C ILE A 112 0.01 16.74 12.64
N LYS A 113 0.33 17.55 13.66
CA LYS A 113 0.84 17.03 14.93
C LYS A 113 -0.27 16.27 15.63
N TYR A 114 0.01 15.02 15.99
CA TYR A 114 -0.91 14.15 16.71
C TYR A 114 -0.25 13.69 18.00
N THR A 115 -1.03 13.58 19.08
CA THR A 115 -0.58 12.93 20.33
C THR A 115 -1.00 11.47 20.35
N ASN A 116 -2.14 11.16 19.73
CA ASN A 116 -2.64 9.80 19.54
C ASN A 116 -2.99 9.53 18.06
N PRO A 117 -2.77 8.30 17.53
CA PRO A 117 -3.13 7.95 16.15
C PRO A 117 -4.61 8.18 15.79
N SER A 118 -5.51 8.17 16.77
CA SER A 118 -6.94 8.40 16.59
C SER A 118 -7.28 9.84 16.18
N GLU A 119 -6.42 10.82 16.49
CA GLU A 119 -6.61 12.24 16.13
C GLU A 119 -6.40 12.50 14.63
N LEU A 120 -5.75 11.57 13.93
CA LEU A 120 -5.54 11.64 12.48
C LEU A 120 -6.80 11.22 11.70
N GLN A 121 -7.75 10.53 12.33
CA GLN A 121 -8.98 10.12 11.67
C GLN A 121 -9.81 11.34 11.26
N GLY A 122 -10.17 11.41 9.98
CA GLY A 122 -10.92 12.53 9.40
C GLY A 122 -10.06 13.69 8.89
N THR A 123 -8.75 13.68 9.15
CA THR A 123 -7.82 14.70 8.63
C THR A 123 -7.35 14.42 7.20
N GLY A 124 -7.60 13.20 6.70
CA GLY A 124 -7.05 12.71 5.43
C GLY A 124 -5.61 12.21 5.55
N GLN A 125 -5.05 12.12 6.76
CA GLN A 125 -3.74 11.53 7.04
C GLN A 125 -3.88 10.27 7.89
N THR A 126 -2.94 9.34 7.74
CA THR A 126 -2.90 8.09 8.50
C THR A 126 -1.46 7.65 8.71
N ILE A 127 -1.25 6.71 9.63
CA ILE A 127 0.06 6.13 9.90
C ILE A 127 0.11 4.75 9.25
N VAL A 128 1.02 4.59 8.30
CA VAL A 128 1.29 3.30 7.65
C VAL A 128 2.74 2.95 7.90
N LEU A 129 2.99 1.80 8.54
CA LEU A 129 4.34 1.30 8.82
C LEU A 129 5.26 2.33 9.54
N GLY A 130 4.69 3.17 10.39
CA GLY A 130 5.42 4.21 11.14
C GLY A 130 5.59 5.54 10.41
N PHE A 131 5.15 5.64 9.16
CA PHE A 131 5.16 6.89 8.39
C PHE A 131 3.78 7.53 8.37
N GLN A 132 3.71 8.80 8.75
CA GLN A 132 2.49 9.58 8.57
C GLN A 132 2.39 10.01 7.10
N ILE A 133 1.39 9.50 6.42
CA ILE A 133 1.15 9.74 5.00
C ILE A 133 -0.29 10.18 4.78
N ILE A 134 -0.56 10.61 3.57
CA ILE A 134 -1.92 10.85 3.12
C ILE A 134 -2.67 9.52 2.99
N ASP A 135 -3.85 9.45 3.62
CA ASP A 135 -4.68 8.26 3.57
C ASP A 135 -5.40 8.15 2.21
N MET A 136 -4.94 7.19 1.42
CA MET A 136 -5.54 6.77 0.16
C MET A 136 -5.95 5.30 0.19
N GLY A 137 -5.83 4.63 1.35
CA GLY A 137 -6.12 3.22 1.53
C GLY A 137 -5.64 2.31 0.40
N VAL A 138 -6.56 1.51 -0.14
CA VAL A 138 -6.30 0.53 -1.21
C VAL A 138 -5.93 1.20 -2.54
N PHE A 139 -6.42 2.41 -2.80
CA PHE A 139 -6.15 3.12 -4.05
C PHE A 139 -4.66 3.42 -4.24
N LEU A 140 -3.96 3.78 -3.16
CA LEU A 140 -2.52 3.95 -3.20
C LEU A 140 -1.82 2.67 -3.66
N GLY A 141 -2.21 1.54 -3.07
CA GLY A 141 -1.70 0.22 -3.45
C GLY A 141 -1.90 -0.10 -4.92
N MET A 142 -3.09 0.17 -5.46
CA MET A 142 -3.40 -0.09 -6.87
C MET A 142 -2.54 0.76 -7.81
N ILE A 143 -2.42 2.06 -7.54
CA ILE A 143 -1.68 2.96 -8.44
C ILE A 143 -0.17 2.65 -8.40
N LEU A 144 0.38 2.42 -7.21
CA LEU A 144 1.78 2.03 -7.07
C LEU A 144 2.06 0.67 -7.70
N GLY A 145 1.17 -0.31 -7.50
CA GLY A 145 1.30 -1.64 -8.08
C GLY A 145 1.29 -1.63 -9.61
N ILE A 146 0.40 -0.85 -10.23
CA ILE A 146 0.37 -0.65 -11.69
C ILE A 146 1.66 0.02 -12.15
N THR A 147 2.08 1.09 -11.48
CA THR A 147 3.29 1.85 -11.83
C THR A 147 4.53 0.95 -11.81
N VAL A 148 4.69 0.16 -10.74
CA VAL A 148 5.78 -0.80 -10.61
C VAL A 148 5.73 -1.85 -11.70
N ALA A 149 4.56 -2.42 -11.99
CA ALA A 149 4.42 -3.44 -13.03
C ALA A 149 4.78 -2.93 -14.43
N LEU A 150 4.41 -1.68 -14.76
CA LEU A 150 4.72 -1.07 -16.05
C LEU A 150 6.22 -0.84 -16.22
N VAL A 151 6.90 -0.36 -15.18
CA VAL A 151 8.36 -0.15 -15.23
C VAL A 151 9.08 -1.50 -15.23
N HIS A 152 8.66 -2.46 -14.40
CA HIS A 152 9.23 -3.81 -14.36
C HIS A 152 9.15 -4.50 -15.71
N ASN A 153 7.99 -4.50 -16.36
CA ASN A 153 7.80 -5.11 -17.66
C ASN A 153 8.67 -4.47 -18.77
N LYS A 154 9.09 -3.21 -18.60
CA LYS A 154 9.92 -2.48 -19.57
C LYS A 154 11.43 -2.62 -19.33
N PHE A 155 11.84 -2.82 -18.07
CA PHE A 155 13.25 -2.73 -17.66
C PHE A 155 13.82 -4.02 -17.05
N CYS A 156 13.01 -5.03 -16.72
CA CYS A 156 13.47 -6.26 -16.07
C CYS A 156 14.49 -7.09 -16.86
N ASN A 157 14.56 -6.97 -18.18
CA ASN A 157 15.50 -7.73 -19.02
C ASN A 157 16.56 -6.84 -19.68
N LYS A 158 16.69 -5.59 -19.25
CA LYS A 158 17.74 -4.71 -19.77
C LYS A 158 19.03 -4.91 -19.00
N GLU A 159 20.06 -5.29 -19.72
CA GLU A 159 21.44 -5.35 -19.24
C GLU A 159 22.16 -4.06 -19.64
N LEU A 160 22.94 -3.49 -18.71
CA LEU A 160 23.75 -2.31 -18.98
C LEU A 160 25.16 -2.78 -19.41
N PRO A 161 25.72 -2.24 -20.51
CA PRO A 161 27.09 -2.54 -20.91
C PRO A 161 28.12 -1.83 -20.01
N GLY A 162 29.29 -2.46 -19.80
CA GLY A 162 30.43 -1.88 -19.08
C GLY A 162 30.41 -2.06 -17.56
N ALA A 163 31.03 -1.13 -16.82
CA ALA A 163 31.22 -1.20 -15.36
C ALA A 163 29.91 -1.12 -14.53
N ILE A 164 28.78 -0.75 -15.16
CA ILE A 164 27.47 -0.58 -14.53
C ILE A 164 26.59 -1.85 -14.68
N SER A 165 27.13 -2.92 -15.28
CA SER A 165 26.43 -4.20 -15.47
C SER A 165 25.96 -4.83 -14.16
N LEU A 166 26.63 -4.53 -13.04
CA LEU A 166 26.25 -4.93 -11.67
C LEU A 166 24.87 -4.42 -11.22
N TYR A 167 24.39 -3.32 -11.83
CA TYR A 167 23.08 -2.72 -11.59
C TYR A 167 22.04 -3.06 -12.65
N GLY A 168 22.36 -3.97 -13.59
CA GLY A 168 21.42 -4.42 -14.62
C GLY A 168 20.19 -5.14 -14.05
N ASN A 169 19.28 -5.52 -14.96
CA ASN A 169 18.12 -6.36 -14.65
C ASN A 169 17.18 -5.66 -13.64
N THR A 170 16.73 -6.35 -12.59
CA THR A 170 15.75 -5.88 -11.61
C THR A 170 16.21 -4.69 -10.77
N LYS A 171 17.53 -4.52 -10.54
CA LYS A 171 18.05 -3.37 -9.77
C LYS A 171 17.84 -2.06 -10.53
N LEU A 172 17.99 -2.08 -11.85
CA LEU A 172 17.72 -0.94 -12.73
C LEU A 172 16.26 -0.50 -12.64
N VAL A 173 15.33 -1.46 -12.56
CA VAL A 173 13.89 -1.18 -12.41
C VAL A 173 13.65 -0.30 -11.19
N TYR A 174 14.27 -0.64 -10.05
CA TYR A 174 14.12 0.14 -8.82
C TYR A 174 14.75 1.52 -8.93
N ILE A 175 15.96 1.63 -9.49
CA ILE A 175 16.63 2.93 -9.71
C ILE A 175 15.76 3.88 -10.54
N VAL A 176 15.08 3.35 -11.57
CA VAL A 176 14.14 4.13 -12.39
C VAL A 176 12.86 4.46 -11.65
N LEU A 177 12.39 3.57 -10.76
CA LEU A 177 11.17 3.78 -9.98
C LEU A 177 11.32 4.88 -8.94
N VAL A 178 12.46 5.00 -8.25
CA VAL A 178 12.66 6.00 -7.18
C VAL A 178 12.24 7.42 -7.60
N PRO A 179 12.74 8.02 -8.70
CA PRO A 179 12.34 9.37 -9.09
C PRO A 179 10.85 9.44 -9.47
N ILE A 180 10.30 8.39 -10.08
CA ILE A 180 8.87 8.33 -10.45
C ILE A 180 7.99 8.33 -9.19
N LEU A 181 8.37 7.56 -8.17
CA LEU A 181 7.66 7.45 -6.90
C LEU A 181 7.73 8.75 -6.10
N THR A 182 8.89 9.42 -6.07
CA THR A 182 9.03 10.72 -5.42
C THR A 182 8.13 11.77 -6.07
N VAL A 183 8.09 11.83 -7.41
CA VAL A 183 7.16 12.73 -8.12
C VAL A 183 5.71 12.37 -7.83
N LEU A 184 5.35 11.08 -7.84
CA LEU A 184 4.01 10.62 -7.46
C LEU A 184 3.63 11.03 -6.03
N ALA A 185 4.55 10.94 -5.07
CA ALA A 185 4.31 11.34 -3.68
C ALA A 185 3.98 12.83 -3.56
N VAL A 186 4.65 13.66 -4.34
CA VAL A 186 4.37 15.10 -4.44
C VAL A 186 3.01 15.34 -5.09
N VAL A 187 2.74 14.69 -6.22
CA VAL A 187 1.47 14.85 -6.97
C VAL A 187 0.27 14.45 -6.12
N PHE A 188 0.30 13.31 -5.45
CA PHE A 188 -0.80 12.90 -4.56
C PHE A 188 -1.02 13.86 -3.40
N SER A 189 0.05 14.50 -2.92
CA SER A 189 -0.06 15.53 -1.89
C SER A 189 -0.82 16.77 -2.35
N TYR A 190 -0.72 17.13 -3.63
CA TYR A 190 -1.52 18.20 -4.21
C TYR A 190 -2.96 17.78 -4.50
N ILE A 191 -3.17 16.57 -5.03
CA ILE A 191 -4.51 16.05 -5.33
C ILE A 191 -5.35 15.98 -4.07
N LEU A 192 -4.80 15.47 -2.96
CA LEU A 192 -5.53 15.43 -1.70
C LEU A 192 -5.74 16.82 -1.13
N ALA A 193 -4.78 17.75 -1.23
CA ALA A 193 -5.00 19.13 -0.77
C ALA A 193 -6.23 19.75 -1.44
N ILE A 194 -6.43 19.49 -2.74
CA ILE A 194 -7.60 19.93 -3.51
C ILE A 194 -8.87 19.18 -3.06
N CYS A 195 -8.81 17.85 -2.90
CA CYS A 195 -9.94 17.05 -2.45
C CYS A 195 -10.39 17.43 -1.03
N CYS A 196 -9.48 17.55 -0.07
CA CYS A 196 -9.78 17.99 1.29
C CYS A 196 -10.42 19.38 1.29
N GLN A 197 -9.90 20.34 0.52
CA GLN A 197 -10.52 21.67 0.38
C GLN A 197 -11.96 21.61 -0.14
N ARG A 198 -12.28 20.61 -0.97
CA ARG A 198 -13.63 20.41 -1.53
C ARG A 198 -14.60 19.77 -0.53
N TYR A 199 -14.12 18.84 0.31
CA TYR A 199 -14.94 18.20 1.35
C TYR A 199 -15.09 19.07 2.61
N THR A 200 -14.09 19.89 2.94
CA THR A 200 -14.16 20.90 4.00
C THR A 200 -14.54 22.27 3.42
N GLY A 201 -15.72 22.35 2.80
CA GLY A 201 -16.22 23.57 2.16
C GLY A 201 -16.41 24.80 3.07
N ASN A 202 -15.96 24.82 4.33
CA ASN A 202 -15.97 26.03 5.16
C ASN A 202 -15.09 26.02 6.44
N SER A 203 -13.96 25.32 6.49
CA SER A 203 -13.09 25.45 7.69
C SER A 203 -11.62 25.11 7.43
N GLY A 204 -10.86 26.16 7.09
CA GLY A 204 -9.52 26.38 7.65
C GLY A 204 -8.43 25.41 7.25
N PHE A 205 -7.96 25.50 6.00
CA PHE A 205 -6.53 25.35 5.73
C PHE A 205 -5.89 26.74 5.80
N HIS A 206 -5.42 27.10 6.99
CA HIS A 206 -4.44 28.16 7.20
C HIS A 206 -3.16 27.52 7.71
#